data_AF-A0A0L0LH54-F1
#
_entry.id   AF-A0A0L0LH54-F1
#
_cell.length_a   1.000
_cell.length_b   1.000
_cell.length_c   1.000
_cell.angle_alpha   90.00
_cell.angle_beta   90.00
_cell.angle_gamma   90.00
#
_symmetry.space_group_name_H-M   'P 1'
#
loop_
_entity.id
_entity.type
_entity.pdbx_description
1 polymer ?
#
loop_
_entity_poly.entity_id
_entity_poly.type
_entity_poly.pdbx_seq_one_letter_code
_entity_poly.pdbx_strand_id
1 'polypeptide(L)'
;MVVKRALLSFVVFLIASIPFSVFAADTNFFGPIIAGEGDKCYCPNSAMDWGCVLAVVQKILNAIIAVGLVAVVFFVAWAGFSLITSGSNPGARTKAKNRLLNGIIGIVLILTSFLIVDTVMKVLYNPEAKFEGGSFGNWNELLEGEGNYCIVPTVPNEINHGTLIEVVKEAGKEVIQPGTETSSTGGKTPAGTVPGSFTYDNAGIKAQTSHASGALTGLLSCMSKKLPAGVGKISSISDSAIQSGKATFETCAAKGTAAGCAHKAHSCHYGGNTCVGRSQAVDFGDETNATILKKVAAECGATYSGFEGDHLHVSVGKSCGCN
;
A
#
# COMPACT_ATOMS: atom_id res chain seq x y z
N MET A 1 -43.73 47.42 -15.73
CA MET A 1 -42.93 47.26 -14.49
C MET A 1 -42.90 45.82 -13.98
N VAL A 2 -44.01 45.07 -14.09
CA VAL A 2 -44.13 43.68 -13.62
C VAL A 2 -43.20 42.70 -14.36
N VAL A 3 -43.10 42.81 -15.69
CA VAL A 3 -42.24 41.91 -16.51
C VAL A 3 -40.74 42.04 -16.18
N LYS A 4 -40.24 43.27 -15.96
CA LYS A 4 -38.84 43.50 -15.56
C LYS A 4 -38.52 42.93 -14.17
N ARG A 5 -39.47 42.98 -13.23
CA ARG A 5 -39.32 42.41 -11.89
C ARG A 5 -39.35 40.88 -11.91
N ALA A 6 -40.24 40.30 -12.73
CA ALA A 6 -40.31 38.85 -12.91
C ALA A 6 -39.02 38.29 -13.58
N LEU A 7 -38.49 39.01 -14.58
CA LEU A 7 -37.24 38.62 -15.24
C LEU A 7 -36.04 38.67 -14.28
N LEU A 8 -35.95 39.70 -13.43
CA LEU A 8 -34.89 39.82 -12.44
C LEU A 8 -34.95 38.70 -11.39
N SER A 9 -36.15 38.37 -10.89
CA SER A 9 -36.36 37.26 -9.96
C SER A 9 -36.02 35.90 -10.59
N PHE A 10 -36.37 35.69 -11.86
CA PHE A 10 -36.05 34.46 -12.58
C PHE A 10 -34.53 34.32 -12.81
N VAL A 11 -33.83 35.39 -13.15
CA VAL A 11 -32.37 35.40 -13.30
C VAL A 11 -31.66 35.16 -11.97
N VAL A 12 -32.13 35.75 -10.88
CA VAL A 12 -31.59 35.49 -9.53
C VAL A 12 -31.84 34.05 -9.10
N PHE A 13 -33.00 33.48 -9.42
CA PHE A 13 -33.32 32.08 -9.15
C PHE A 13 -32.43 31.12 -9.97
N LEU A 14 -32.19 31.46 -11.24
CA LEU A 14 -31.27 30.71 -12.11
C LEU A 14 -29.83 30.77 -11.62
N ILE A 15 -29.34 31.94 -11.21
CA ILE A 15 -27.98 32.10 -10.68
C ILE A 15 -27.84 31.39 -9.33
N ALA A 16 -28.89 31.40 -8.50
CA ALA A 16 -28.93 30.67 -7.23
C ALA A 16 -29.07 29.15 -7.41
N SER A 17 -29.54 28.67 -8.57
CA SER A 17 -29.65 27.24 -8.88
C SER A 17 -28.37 26.63 -9.47
N ILE A 18 -27.47 27.45 -10.05
CA ILE A 18 -26.17 27.00 -10.61
C ILE A 18 -25.28 26.25 -9.59
N PRO A 19 -25.15 26.68 -8.32
CA PRO A 19 -24.38 25.93 -7.33
C PRO A 19 -24.91 24.50 -7.14
N PHE A 20 -26.23 24.30 -7.19
CA PHE A 20 -26.86 22.97 -7.01
C PHE A 20 -26.46 21.98 -8.11
N SER A 21 -26.23 22.44 -9.34
CA SER A 21 -25.81 21.59 -10.45
C SER A 21 -24.33 21.20 -10.40
N VAL A 22 -23.48 21.97 -9.69
CA VAL A 22 -22.06 21.64 -9.49
C VAL A 22 -21.88 20.51 -8.47
N PHE A 23 -22.84 20.32 -7.55
CA PHE A 23 -22.82 19.23 -6.56
C PHE A 23 -23.18 17.84 -7.11
N ALA A 24 -23.35 17.68 -8.43
CA ALA A 24 -23.60 16.38 -9.06
C ALA A 24 -22.32 15.64 -9.50
N ALA A 25 -21.14 16.21 -9.28
CA ALA A 25 -19.90 15.43 -9.34
C ALA A 25 -19.83 14.55 -8.08
N ASP A 26 -19.69 13.22 -8.26
CA ASP A 26 -19.53 12.19 -7.22
C ASP A 26 -18.30 12.45 -6.32
N THR A 27 -18.37 13.50 -5.53
CA THR A 27 -17.38 13.83 -4.51
C THR A 27 -17.98 13.40 -3.19
N ASN A 28 -17.45 12.32 -2.61
CA ASN A 28 -17.73 11.90 -1.24
C ASN A 28 -17.15 12.92 -0.25
N PHE A 29 -17.68 14.14 -0.29
CA PHE A 29 -17.17 15.31 0.42
C PHE A 29 -17.22 15.13 1.94
N PHE A 30 -18.20 14.36 2.42
CA PHE A 30 -18.39 13.97 3.82
C PHE A 30 -18.46 12.44 3.98
N GLY A 31 -17.64 11.71 3.24
CA GLY A 31 -17.48 10.28 3.46
C GLY A 31 -17.01 9.96 4.90
N PRO A 32 -17.17 8.73 5.38
CA PRO A 32 -16.73 8.35 6.72
C PRO A 32 -15.22 8.54 6.85
N ILE A 33 -14.82 9.40 7.81
CA ILE A 33 -13.42 9.71 8.11
C ILE A 33 -12.71 8.46 8.64
N ILE A 34 -13.40 7.73 9.52
CA ILE A 34 -12.94 6.44 10.04
C ILE A 34 -13.36 5.35 9.05
N ALA A 35 -12.47 4.40 8.81
CA ALA A 35 -12.74 3.28 7.92
C ALA A 35 -13.93 2.44 8.42
N GLY A 36 -14.89 2.24 7.52
CA GLY A 36 -16.06 1.39 7.73
C GLY A 36 -16.03 0.19 6.80
N GLU A 37 -17.02 -0.69 6.94
CA GLU A 37 -17.16 -1.88 6.10
C GLU A 37 -17.11 -1.52 4.60
N GLY A 38 -16.21 -2.18 3.86
CA GLY A 38 -15.94 -1.89 2.43
C GLY A 38 -14.74 -0.98 2.15
N ASP A 39 -14.09 -0.45 3.18
CA ASP A 39 -12.86 0.35 3.05
C ASP A 39 -11.59 -0.50 3.20
N LYS A 40 -10.48 -0.11 2.53
CA LYS A 40 -9.17 -0.77 2.64
C LYS A 40 -8.64 -0.78 4.07
N CYS A 41 -9.12 0.15 4.90
CA CYS A 41 -8.76 0.30 6.30
C CYS A 41 -9.73 -0.35 7.29
N TYR A 42 -10.65 -1.17 6.81
CA TYR A 42 -11.51 -1.97 7.65
C TYR A 42 -10.79 -3.24 8.09
N CYS A 43 -10.37 -3.28 9.36
CA CYS A 43 -9.62 -4.41 9.94
C CYS A 43 -10.48 -5.16 10.97
N PRO A 44 -11.39 -6.05 10.55
CA PRO A 44 -12.15 -6.86 11.50
C PRO A 44 -11.20 -7.83 12.22
N ASN A 45 -11.23 -7.80 13.55
CA ASN A 45 -10.39 -8.63 14.43
C ASN A 45 -8.88 -8.37 14.33
N SER A 46 -8.46 -7.17 13.93
CA SER A 46 -7.03 -6.81 13.77
C SER A 46 -6.81 -5.33 14.11
N ALA A 47 -5.61 -4.95 14.51
CA ALA A 47 -5.29 -3.55 14.76
C ALA A 47 -4.98 -2.82 13.44
N MET A 48 -5.22 -1.51 13.39
CA MET A 48 -4.89 -0.68 12.23
C MET A 48 -3.37 -0.48 12.13
N ASP A 49 -2.82 -0.63 10.93
CA ASP A 49 -1.40 -0.36 10.66
C ASP A 49 -1.18 1.12 10.28
N TRP A 50 0.08 1.54 10.18
CA TRP A 50 0.49 2.89 9.78
C TRP A 50 -0.08 3.32 8.43
N GLY A 51 -0.26 2.38 7.49
CA GLY A 51 -0.93 2.66 6.21
C GLY A 51 -2.33 3.24 6.39
N CYS A 52 -3.06 2.80 7.42
CA CYS A 52 -4.38 3.35 7.73
C CYS A 52 -4.36 4.70 8.41
N VAL A 53 -3.33 5.00 9.18
CA VAL A 53 -3.15 6.34 9.73
C VAL A 53 -3.02 7.34 8.58
N LEU A 54 -2.21 7.03 7.57
CA LEU A 54 -2.05 7.88 6.39
C LEU A 54 -3.34 8.01 5.59
N ALA A 55 -4.09 6.92 5.40
CA ALA A 55 -5.38 6.96 4.71
C ALA A 55 -6.42 7.82 5.44
N VAL A 56 -6.50 7.72 6.78
CA VAL A 56 -7.38 8.56 7.59
C VAL A 56 -6.95 10.03 7.53
N VAL A 57 -5.65 10.31 7.60
CA VAL A 57 -5.13 11.68 7.43
C VAL A 57 -5.52 12.25 6.07
N GLN A 58 -5.41 11.47 5.00
CA GLN A 58 -5.83 11.89 3.66
C GLN A 58 -7.33 12.25 3.61
N LYS A 59 -8.18 11.42 4.23
CA LYS A 59 -9.62 11.71 4.34
C LYS A 59 -9.92 12.97 5.15
N ILE A 60 -9.20 13.19 6.25
CA ILE A 60 -9.32 14.42 7.06
C ILE A 60 -8.91 15.64 6.22
N LEU A 61 -7.79 15.57 5.51
CA LEU A 61 -7.34 16.65 4.64
C LEU A 61 -8.36 16.95 3.55
N ASN A 62 -8.89 15.93 2.89
CA ASN A 62 -9.94 16.08 1.89
C ASN A 62 -11.18 16.74 2.49
N ALA A 63 -11.62 16.34 3.69
CA ALA A 63 -12.76 16.94 4.40
C ALA A 63 -12.51 18.41 4.80
N ILE A 64 -11.29 18.76 5.21
CA ILE A 64 -10.92 20.15 5.54
C ILE A 64 -10.87 21.01 4.27
N ILE A 65 -10.28 20.53 3.18
CA ILE A 65 -10.24 21.24 1.89
C ILE A 65 -11.67 21.49 1.39
N ALA A 66 -12.51 20.47 1.51
CA ALA A 66 -13.92 20.52 1.26
C ALA A 66 -14.60 21.67 2.04
N VAL A 67 -14.58 21.62 3.38
CA VAL A 67 -15.17 22.67 4.22
C VAL A 67 -14.57 24.04 3.93
N GLY A 68 -13.26 24.11 3.67
CA GLY A 68 -12.55 25.32 3.31
C GLY A 68 -13.06 25.94 2.01
N LEU A 69 -13.31 25.14 0.97
CA LEU A 69 -13.88 25.62 -0.30
C LEU A 69 -15.27 26.24 -0.10
N VAL A 70 -16.14 25.58 0.67
CA VAL A 70 -17.47 26.11 0.99
C VAL A 70 -17.34 27.44 1.75
N ALA A 71 -16.45 27.50 2.74
CA ALA A 71 -16.19 28.73 3.51
C ALA A 71 -15.68 29.88 2.62
N VAL A 72 -14.77 29.60 1.68
CA VAL A 72 -14.26 30.60 0.73
C VAL A 72 -15.38 31.14 -0.15
N VAL A 73 -16.23 30.27 -0.69
CA VAL A 73 -17.38 30.67 -1.52
C VAL A 73 -18.31 31.59 -0.74
N PHE A 74 -18.68 31.21 0.50
CA PHE A 74 -19.52 32.06 1.36
C PHE A 74 -18.86 33.40 1.68
N PHE A 75 -17.56 33.40 1.97
CA PHE A 75 -16.82 34.63 2.28
C PHE A 75 -16.79 35.60 1.10
N VAL A 76 -16.54 35.09 -0.12
CA VAL A 76 -16.55 35.90 -1.35
C VAL A 76 -17.96 36.40 -1.66
N ALA A 77 -18.97 35.54 -1.54
CA ALA A 77 -20.37 35.94 -1.73
C ALA A 77 -20.80 37.03 -0.74
N TRP A 78 -20.42 36.89 0.54
CA TRP A 78 -20.67 37.89 1.57
C TRP A 78 -19.95 39.22 1.30
N ALA A 79 -18.68 39.17 0.87
CA ALA A 79 -17.92 40.35 0.49
C ALA A 79 -18.55 41.07 -0.72
N GLY A 80 -18.98 40.32 -1.74
CA GLY A 80 -19.68 40.83 -2.91
C GLY A 80 -21.03 41.45 -2.57
N PHE A 81 -21.84 40.77 -1.76
CA PHE A 81 -23.11 41.27 -1.26
C PHE A 81 -22.94 42.56 -0.46
N SER A 82 -21.95 42.59 0.44
CA SER A 82 -21.62 43.78 1.23
C SER A 82 -21.19 44.95 0.33
N LEU A 83 -20.51 44.69 -0.80
CA LEU A 83 -20.11 45.73 -1.75
C LEU A 83 -21.31 46.34 -2.48
N ILE A 84 -22.24 45.50 -2.93
CA ILE A 84 -23.45 45.93 -3.66
C ILE A 84 -24.40 46.71 -2.74
N THR A 85 -24.60 46.23 -1.51
CA THR A 85 -25.53 46.85 -0.54
C THR A 85 -25.00 48.11 0.14
N SER A 86 -23.70 48.42 0.00
CA SER A 86 -23.07 49.60 0.62
C SER A 86 -23.54 50.95 0.06
N GLY A 87 -24.36 50.96 -1.01
CA GLY A 87 -24.94 52.20 -1.55
C GLY A 87 -23.87 53.23 -1.92
N SER A 88 -24.06 54.50 -1.55
CA SER A 88 -23.11 55.61 -1.77
C SER A 88 -22.14 55.86 -0.61
N ASN A 89 -22.16 55.05 0.45
CA ASN A 89 -21.27 55.25 1.60
C ASN A 89 -19.82 54.84 1.25
N PRO A 90 -18.86 55.79 1.20
CA PRO A 90 -17.50 55.50 0.78
C PRO A 90 -16.75 54.60 1.79
N GLY A 91 -17.02 54.76 3.10
CA GLY A 91 -16.39 53.94 4.14
C GLY A 91 -16.81 52.48 4.08
N ALA A 92 -18.12 52.23 3.87
CA ALA A 92 -18.65 50.88 3.71
C ALA A 92 -18.11 50.19 2.44
N ARG A 93 -18.01 50.93 1.33
CA ARG A 93 -17.43 50.42 0.08
C ARG A 93 -15.96 50.05 0.22
N THR A 94 -15.15 50.90 0.86
CA THR A 94 -13.73 50.60 1.09
C THR A 94 -13.57 49.36 1.96
N LYS A 95 -14.39 49.21 3.01
CA LYS A 95 -14.38 48.02 3.87
C LYS A 95 -14.73 46.74 3.09
N ALA A 96 -15.73 46.80 2.21
CA ALA A 96 -16.11 45.66 1.37
C ALA A 96 -15.02 45.28 0.34
N LYS A 97 -14.38 46.28 -0.29
CA LYS A 97 -13.24 46.06 -1.20
C LYS A 97 -12.06 45.41 -0.49
N ASN A 98 -11.72 45.87 0.72
CA ASN A 98 -10.64 45.29 1.51
C ASN A 98 -10.93 43.84 1.89
N ARG A 99 -12.19 43.51 2.23
CA ARG A 99 -12.60 42.11 2.47
C ARG A 99 -12.43 41.24 1.23
N LEU A 100 -12.80 41.76 0.05
CA LEU A 100 -12.64 41.03 -1.21
C LEU A 100 -11.16 40.80 -1.55
N LEU A 101 -10.31 41.82 -1.40
CA LEU A 101 -8.86 41.71 -1.59
C LEU A 101 -8.23 40.70 -0.63
N ASN A 102 -8.61 40.72 0.65
CA ASN A 102 -8.15 39.75 1.62
C ASN A 102 -8.57 38.31 1.24
N GLY A 103 -9.76 38.13 0.68
CA GLY A 103 -10.21 36.84 0.15
C GLY A 103 -9.35 36.35 -1.02
N ILE A 104 -9.03 37.24 -1.97
CA ILE A 104 -8.13 36.91 -3.10
C ILE A 104 -6.74 36.52 -2.60
N ILE A 105 -6.18 37.30 -1.67
CA ILE A 105 -4.88 36.99 -1.06
C ILE A 105 -4.92 35.62 -0.37
N GLY A 106 -6.00 35.30 0.35
CA GLY A 106 -6.18 33.99 0.97
C GLY A 106 -6.17 32.84 -0.05
N ILE A 107 -6.87 32.99 -1.18
CA ILE A 107 -6.87 31.99 -2.26
C ILE A 107 -5.45 31.81 -2.83
N VAL A 108 -4.74 32.91 -3.11
CA VAL A 108 -3.36 32.85 -3.62
C VAL A 108 -2.43 32.14 -2.64
N LEU A 109 -2.57 32.41 -1.34
CA LEU A 109 -1.78 31.74 -0.30
C LEU A 109 -2.05 30.25 -0.23
N ILE A 110 -3.32 29.81 -0.29
CA ILE A 110 -3.68 28.38 -0.27
C ILE A 110 -3.10 27.66 -1.50
N LEU A 111 -3.25 28.23 -2.69
CA LEU A 111 -2.72 27.65 -3.92
C LEU A 111 -1.19 27.58 -3.90
N THR A 112 -0.53 28.63 -3.39
CA THR A 112 0.93 28.66 -3.26
C THR A 112 1.41 27.63 -2.25
N SER A 113 0.73 27.51 -1.10
CA SER A 113 1.07 26.53 -0.08
C SER A 113 0.92 25.09 -0.59
N PHE A 114 -0.13 24.81 -1.36
CA PHE A 114 -0.32 23.51 -2.01
C PHE A 114 0.83 23.20 -2.97
N LEU A 115 1.18 24.16 -3.84
CA LEU A 115 2.23 23.98 -4.84
C LEU A 115 3.61 23.75 -4.20
N ILE A 116 3.91 24.43 -3.09
CA ILE A 116 5.16 24.22 -2.33
C ILE A 116 5.22 22.79 -1.79
N VAL A 117 4.20 22.34 -1.07
CA VAL A 117 4.16 20.99 -0.48
C VAL A 117 4.25 19.93 -1.57
N ASP A 118 3.48 20.11 -2.65
CA ASP A 118 3.48 19.23 -3.81
C ASP A 118 4.88 19.12 -4.44
N THR A 119 5.56 20.25 -4.64
CA THR A 119 6.93 20.27 -5.18
C THR A 119 7.92 19.57 -4.26
N VAL A 120 7.88 19.86 -2.95
CA VAL A 120 8.80 19.28 -1.97
C VAL A 120 8.62 17.76 -1.89
N MET A 121 7.37 17.28 -1.78
CA MET A 121 7.09 15.84 -1.70
C MET A 121 7.56 15.13 -2.98
N LYS A 122 7.35 15.73 -4.15
CA LYS A 122 7.78 15.16 -5.43
C LYS A 122 9.30 15.01 -5.54
N VAL A 123 10.05 16.05 -5.15
CA VAL A 123 11.52 16.03 -5.17
C VAL A 123 12.09 14.99 -4.23
N LEU A 124 11.49 14.82 -3.04
CA LEU A 124 11.98 13.87 -2.04
C LEU A 124 11.68 12.41 -2.41
N TYR A 125 10.52 12.13 -2.99
CA TYR A 125 10.10 10.77 -3.30
C TYR A 125 10.60 10.25 -4.66
N ASN A 126 10.90 11.13 -5.62
CA ASN A 126 11.47 10.76 -6.91
C ASN A 126 12.66 11.68 -7.28
N PRO A 127 13.85 11.47 -6.70
CA PRO A 127 15.01 12.34 -6.94
C PRO A 127 15.52 12.31 -8.39
N GLU A 128 15.12 11.31 -9.18
CA GLU A 128 15.48 11.17 -10.60
C GLU A 128 14.40 11.68 -11.56
N ALA A 129 13.29 12.22 -11.05
CA ALA A 129 12.23 12.78 -11.87
C ALA A 129 12.73 14.00 -12.64
N LYS A 130 13.00 13.83 -13.94
CA LYS A 130 13.29 14.94 -14.84
C LYS A 130 12.03 15.82 -14.96
N PHE A 131 12.19 17.13 -14.87
CA PHE A 131 11.14 18.14 -15.09
C PHE A 131 10.71 18.21 -16.57
N GLU A 132 10.49 17.08 -17.22
CA GLU A 132 10.14 16.99 -18.63
C GLU A 132 8.71 16.46 -18.78
N GLY A 133 7.81 17.31 -19.27
CA GLY A 133 6.60 16.82 -19.94
C GLY A 133 5.31 16.71 -19.12
N GLY A 134 5.16 17.42 -18.00
CA GLY A 134 3.83 17.84 -17.54
C GLY A 134 2.84 16.76 -17.05
N SER A 135 3.25 15.50 -16.90
CA SER A 135 2.41 14.49 -16.23
C SER A 135 2.90 14.23 -14.82
N PHE A 136 2.69 15.22 -13.94
CA PHE A 136 2.84 15.07 -12.51
C PHE A 136 1.45 15.11 -11.87
N GLY A 137 0.95 13.97 -11.38
CA GLY A 137 -0.28 13.89 -10.58
C GLY A 137 -0.16 14.61 -9.23
N ASN A 138 -1.24 14.69 -8.46
CA ASN A 138 -1.22 15.35 -7.15
C ASN A 138 -0.40 14.52 -6.14
N TRP A 139 0.36 15.16 -5.23
CA TRP A 139 1.11 14.44 -4.20
C TRP A 139 0.25 13.47 -3.35
N ASN A 140 -1.05 13.75 -3.22
CA ASN A 140 -2.01 12.88 -2.53
C ASN A 140 -2.05 11.45 -3.11
N GLU A 141 -1.80 11.29 -4.42
CA GLU A 141 -1.79 9.99 -5.10
C GLU A 141 -0.55 9.15 -4.76
N LEU A 142 0.53 9.78 -4.29
CA LEU A 142 1.75 9.08 -3.86
C LEU A 142 1.54 8.30 -2.55
N LEU A 143 0.53 8.68 -1.75
CA LEU A 143 0.23 8.04 -0.47
C LEU A 143 -0.80 6.91 -0.58
N GLU A 144 -1.42 6.72 -1.75
CA GLU A 144 -2.40 5.65 -1.99
C GLU A 144 -1.77 4.29 -2.36
N GLY A 145 -0.50 4.09 -2.00
CA GLY A 145 0.23 2.85 -2.28
C GLY A 145 -0.39 1.62 -1.60
N GLU A 146 -0.22 0.46 -2.25
CA GLU A 146 -0.64 -0.90 -1.82
C GLU A 146 0.09 -1.40 -0.55
N GLY A 147 0.06 -0.63 0.54
CA GLY A 147 0.63 -0.99 1.83
C GLY A 147 -0.26 -1.96 2.61
N ASN A 148 0.32 -2.67 3.59
CA ASN A 148 -0.48 -3.38 4.59
C ASN A 148 -1.26 -2.35 5.43
N TYR A 149 -2.59 -2.55 5.51
CA TYR A 149 -3.50 -1.65 6.24
C TYR A 149 -3.87 -2.20 7.62
N CYS A 150 -3.72 -3.51 7.81
CA CYS A 150 -4.08 -4.21 9.04
C CYS A 150 -2.87 -4.95 9.61
N ILE A 151 -2.67 -4.80 10.91
CA ILE A 151 -1.71 -5.60 11.68
C ILE A 151 -2.37 -6.95 11.93
N VAL A 152 -1.83 -8.00 11.32
CA VAL A 152 -2.29 -9.37 11.56
C VAL A 152 -1.98 -9.73 13.02
N PRO A 153 -2.99 -9.98 13.88
CA PRO A 153 -2.75 -10.41 15.25
C PRO A 153 -2.02 -11.74 15.20
N THR A 154 -0.83 -11.76 15.80
CA THR A 154 -0.16 -13.01 16.14
C THR A 154 -0.96 -13.59 17.30
N VAL A 155 -1.81 -14.59 17.04
CA VAL A 155 -2.33 -15.42 18.13
C VAL A 155 -1.10 -16.02 18.82
N PRO A 156 -0.87 -15.77 20.13
CA PRO A 156 0.17 -16.49 20.83
C PRO A 156 -0.16 -17.97 20.71
N ASN A 157 0.79 -18.74 20.20
CA ASN A 157 0.65 -20.19 20.08
C ASN A 157 0.18 -20.73 21.45
N GLU A 158 -0.84 -21.59 21.47
CA GLU A 158 -1.23 -22.27 22.70
C GLU A 158 0.00 -22.94 23.29
N ILE A 159 0.33 -22.60 24.54
CA ILE A 159 1.48 -23.18 25.25
C ILE A 159 1.10 -24.63 25.60
N ASN A 160 1.37 -25.54 24.66
CA ASN A 160 1.22 -26.99 24.74
C ASN A 160 -0.21 -27.57 24.64
N HIS A 161 -0.41 -28.40 23.62
CA HIS A 161 -1.43 -29.47 23.59
C HIS A 161 -0.89 -30.80 24.15
N GLY A 162 0.22 -30.79 24.90
CA GLY A 162 0.82 -31.97 25.51
C GLY A 162 0.33 -32.18 26.95
N THR A 163 0.11 -33.44 27.34
CA THR A 163 -0.06 -33.78 28.76
C THR A 163 1.27 -33.56 29.50
N LEU A 164 1.22 -33.11 30.75
CA LEU A 164 2.37 -32.70 31.60
C LEU A 164 3.53 -33.71 31.73
N ILE A 165 3.38 -34.93 31.20
CA ILE A 165 4.33 -36.03 31.31
C ILE A 165 5.47 -35.93 30.29
N GLU A 166 5.30 -35.20 29.18
CA GLU A 166 6.35 -35.06 28.15
C GLU A 166 7.39 -34.01 28.53
N VAL A 167 6.98 -32.91 29.17
CA VAL A 167 7.86 -31.80 29.61
C VAL A 167 8.96 -32.27 30.60
N VAL A 168 8.67 -33.27 31.44
CA VAL A 168 9.62 -33.77 32.45
C VAL A 168 10.70 -34.67 31.82
N LYS A 169 10.43 -35.30 30.67
CA LYS A 169 11.40 -36.18 29.99
C LYS A 169 12.47 -35.40 29.23
N GLU A 170 12.16 -34.19 28.76
CA GLU A 170 13.10 -33.35 28.01
C GLU A 170 13.92 -32.41 28.90
N ALA A 171 13.45 -32.08 30.12
CA ALA A 171 14.19 -31.28 31.10
C ALA A 171 15.48 -31.96 31.64
N GLY A 172 15.70 -33.24 31.37
CA GLY A 172 16.89 -33.98 31.80
C GLY A 172 18.11 -33.88 30.88
N LYS A 173 18.02 -33.15 29.76
CA LYS A 173 19.12 -32.98 28.79
C LYS A 173 19.26 -31.53 28.35
N GLU A 174 19.63 -30.66 29.28
CA GLU A 174 20.12 -29.33 28.94
C GLU A 174 21.60 -29.40 28.51
N VAL A 175 21.85 -29.28 27.21
CA VAL A 175 23.01 -28.56 26.70
C VAL A 175 22.45 -27.46 25.81
N ILE A 176 22.55 -26.23 26.30
CA ILE A 176 22.09 -25.01 25.64
C ILE A 176 22.91 -24.80 24.35
N GLN A 177 22.25 -24.83 23.19
CA GLN A 177 22.73 -24.16 21.97
C GLN A 177 21.61 -23.27 21.44
N PRO A 178 21.87 -21.97 21.16
CA PRO A 178 20.84 -21.05 20.70
C PRO A 178 20.61 -21.25 19.19
N GLY A 179 19.34 -21.45 18.83
CA GLY A 179 18.87 -21.45 17.46
C GLY A 179 18.69 -22.85 16.90
N THR A 180 17.43 -23.28 16.79
CA THR A 180 16.81 -23.94 15.63
C THR A 180 15.45 -24.43 16.13
N GLU A 181 14.38 -23.68 15.87
CA GLU A 181 13.03 -24.24 15.99
C GLU A 181 12.66 -24.89 14.66
N THR A 182 12.61 -26.22 14.69
CA THR A 182 11.98 -27.05 13.67
C THR A 182 10.93 -27.89 14.39
N SER A 183 9.64 -27.69 14.08
CA SER A 183 8.69 -28.80 13.94
C SER A 183 7.33 -28.30 13.46
N SER A 184 7.11 -28.43 12.15
CA SER A 184 5.99 -29.15 11.53
C SER A 184 4.87 -29.65 12.47
N THR A 185 3.65 -29.15 12.27
CA THR A 185 2.49 -30.00 11.98
C THR A 185 1.46 -29.22 11.14
N GLY A 186 0.86 -29.93 10.17
CA GLY A 186 0.10 -29.39 9.05
C GLY A 186 -1.01 -28.39 9.39
N GLY A 187 -0.96 -27.24 8.72
CA GLY A 187 -1.99 -26.21 8.69
C GLY A 187 -1.52 -25.12 7.72
N LYS A 188 -2.38 -24.71 6.78
CA LYS A 188 -2.09 -23.74 5.70
C LYS A 188 -1.17 -22.61 6.18
N THR A 189 0.04 -22.54 5.63
CA THR A 189 1.03 -21.51 5.96
C THR A 189 0.46 -20.10 5.77
N PRO A 190 0.63 -19.18 6.75
CA PRO A 190 0.19 -17.80 6.60
C PRO A 190 0.92 -17.13 5.43
N ALA A 191 0.20 -16.29 4.68
CA ALA A 191 0.78 -15.40 3.68
C ALA A 191 1.61 -14.32 4.37
N GLY A 192 2.78 -13.99 3.84
CA GLY A 192 3.58 -12.85 4.30
C GLY A 192 3.81 -11.83 3.19
N THR A 193 3.93 -10.55 3.54
CA THR A 193 4.20 -9.46 2.58
C THR A 193 5.70 -9.31 2.33
N VAL A 194 6.15 -9.53 1.09
CA VAL A 194 7.56 -9.35 0.69
C VAL A 194 7.96 -7.86 0.79
N PRO A 195 9.15 -7.52 1.34
CA PRO A 195 9.60 -6.13 1.46
C PRO A 195 9.71 -5.38 0.12
N GLY A 196 9.40 -4.08 0.13
CA GLY A 196 9.45 -3.22 -1.07
C GLY A 196 10.86 -2.82 -1.56
N SER A 197 11.93 -3.31 -0.93
CA SER A 197 13.32 -3.00 -1.31
C SER A 197 13.82 -3.78 -2.54
N PHE A 198 13.12 -4.86 -2.90
CA PHE A 198 13.45 -5.69 -4.06
C PHE A 198 12.83 -5.11 -5.33
N THR A 199 13.55 -5.22 -6.44
CA THR A 199 13.03 -4.93 -7.77
C THR A 199 12.47 -6.20 -8.40
N TYR A 200 11.63 -6.07 -9.42
CA TYR A 200 10.95 -7.21 -10.07
C TYR A 200 11.11 -7.10 -11.58
N ASP A 201 11.28 -8.23 -12.27
CA ASP A 201 11.42 -8.23 -13.74
C ASP A 201 10.19 -7.65 -14.45
N ASN A 202 8.98 -7.84 -13.89
CA ASN A 202 7.76 -7.21 -14.37
C ASN A 202 6.67 -7.17 -13.28
N ALA A 203 5.55 -6.49 -13.58
CA ALA A 203 4.42 -6.35 -12.67
C ALA A 203 3.74 -7.70 -12.31
N GLY A 204 3.78 -8.68 -13.22
CA GLY A 204 3.27 -10.02 -12.96
C GLY A 204 4.06 -10.74 -11.87
N ILE A 205 5.40 -10.63 -11.90
CA ILE A 205 6.27 -11.19 -10.85
C ILE A 205 6.07 -10.45 -9.53
N LYS A 206 5.93 -9.12 -9.56
CA LYS A 206 5.60 -8.36 -8.34
C LYS A 206 4.29 -8.84 -7.70
N ALA A 207 3.29 -9.19 -8.49
CA ALA A 207 2.01 -9.67 -7.96
C ALA A 207 2.12 -11.06 -7.27
N GLN A 208 3.13 -11.86 -7.62
CA GLN A 208 3.42 -13.15 -6.96
C GLN A 208 3.94 -12.99 -5.53
N THR A 209 4.27 -11.78 -5.08
CA THR A 209 4.67 -11.54 -3.68
C THR A 209 3.62 -12.00 -2.68
N SER A 210 2.33 -11.93 -3.05
CA SER A 210 1.21 -12.45 -2.25
C SER A 210 1.25 -13.97 -2.06
N HIS A 211 2.01 -14.70 -2.88
CA HIS A 211 2.14 -16.15 -2.84
C HIS A 211 3.24 -16.64 -1.90
N ALA A 212 4.11 -15.75 -1.44
CA ALA A 212 5.18 -16.09 -0.51
C ALA A 212 4.60 -16.63 0.81
N SER A 213 5.23 -17.69 1.32
CA SER A 213 4.98 -18.17 2.68
C SER A 213 5.56 -17.19 3.70
N GLY A 214 5.04 -17.21 4.93
CA GLY A 214 5.61 -16.42 6.02
C GLY A 214 7.11 -16.69 6.26
N ALA A 215 7.58 -17.93 6.08
CA ALA A 215 8.99 -18.28 6.18
C ALA A 215 9.83 -17.58 5.11
N LEU A 216 9.37 -17.62 3.85
CA LEU A 216 10.04 -16.95 2.73
C LEU A 216 10.01 -15.42 2.91
N THR A 217 8.90 -14.87 3.38
CA THR A 217 8.79 -13.45 3.69
C THR A 217 9.74 -13.03 4.80
N GLY A 218 9.89 -13.85 5.85
CA GLY A 218 10.85 -13.62 6.92
C GLY A 218 12.29 -13.58 6.40
N LEU A 219 12.65 -14.54 5.55
CA LEU A 219 13.94 -14.55 4.86
C LEU A 219 14.15 -13.26 4.07
N LEU A 220 13.22 -12.92 3.18
CA LEU A 220 13.31 -11.72 2.32
C LEU A 220 13.38 -10.43 3.15
N SER A 221 12.68 -10.37 4.28
CA SER A 221 12.72 -9.24 5.23
C SER A 221 14.04 -9.10 5.98
N CYS A 222 14.74 -10.20 6.21
CA CYS A 222 16.11 -10.16 6.72
C CYS A 222 17.08 -9.71 5.63
N MET A 223 16.94 -10.27 4.42
CA MET A 223 17.83 -9.97 3.30
C MET A 223 17.75 -8.49 2.92
N SER A 224 16.55 -7.91 2.85
CA SER A 224 16.35 -6.49 2.50
C SER A 224 17.12 -5.50 3.38
N LYS A 225 17.34 -5.83 4.65
CA LYS A 225 18.07 -4.99 5.60
C LYS A 225 19.59 -5.07 5.45
N LYS A 226 20.09 -6.15 4.85
CA LYS A 226 21.52 -6.47 4.72
C LYS A 226 22.03 -6.24 3.29
N LEU A 227 21.15 -6.18 2.30
CA LEU A 227 21.52 -5.96 0.91
C LEU A 227 21.78 -4.48 0.62
N PRO A 228 22.76 -4.17 -0.25
CA PRO A 228 22.95 -2.82 -0.78
C PRO A 228 21.72 -2.35 -1.58
N ALA A 229 21.51 -1.03 -1.64
CA ALA A 229 20.46 -0.46 -2.47
C ALA A 229 20.63 -0.87 -3.95
N GLY A 230 19.55 -1.30 -4.58
CA GLY A 230 19.54 -1.75 -5.98
C GLY A 230 19.94 -3.21 -6.21
N VAL A 231 20.24 -3.98 -5.16
CA VAL A 231 20.56 -5.41 -5.25
C VAL A 231 19.35 -6.27 -4.90
N GLY A 232 19.12 -7.33 -5.68
CA GLY A 232 18.03 -8.29 -5.44
C GLY A 232 16.84 -8.10 -6.37
N LYS A 233 17.10 -8.18 -7.68
CA LYS A 233 16.02 -8.24 -8.68
C LYS A 233 15.39 -9.64 -8.68
N ILE A 234 14.11 -9.71 -8.31
CA ILE A 234 13.34 -10.96 -8.28
C ILE A 234 12.76 -11.25 -9.66
N SER A 235 13.05 -12.45 -10.16
CA SER A 235 12.55 -12.96 -11.45
C SER A 235 11.36 -13.91 -11.28
N SER A 236 11.23 -14.58 -10.13
CA SER A 236 10.09 -15.45 -9.82
C SER A 236 9.93 -15.67 -8.32
N ILE A 237 8.70 -15.73 -7.83
CA ILE A 237 8.38 -16.21 -6.47
C ILE A 237 7.56 -17.50 -6.58
N SER A 238 6.63 -17.57 -7.52
CA SER A 238 5.77 -18.74 -7.78
C SER A 238 5.62 -18.94 -9.29
N ASP A 239 4.54 -19.59 -9.73
CA ASP A 239 4.23 -19.66 -11.16
C ASP A 239 3.45 -18.44 -11.69
N SER A 240 3.75 -18.03 -12.91
CA SER A 240 2.91 -17.10 -13.66
C SER A 240 1.55 -17.72 -14.05
N ALA A 241 1.47 -19.04 -14.22
CA ALA A 241 0.21 -19.75 -14.42
C ALA A 241 -0.70 -19.68 -13.18
N ILE A 242 -0.11 -19.68 -11.98
CA ILE A 242 -0.83 -19.50 -10.72
C ILE A 242 -1.28 -18.04 -10.58
N GLN A 243 -0.38 -17.09 -10.85
CA GLN A 243 -0.71 -15.66 -10.81
C GLN A 243 -1.83 -15.26 -11.77
N SER A 244 -1.88 -15.88 -12.95
CA SER A 244 -2.93 -15.64 -13.95
C SER A 244 -4.20 -16.47 -13.73
N GLY A 245 -4.26 -17.29 -12.68
CA GLY A 245 -5.40 -18.16 -12.37
C GLY A 245 -5.56 -19.36 -13.32
N LYS A 246 -4.60 -19.63 -14.20
CA LYS A 246 -4.61 -20.76 -15.15
C LYS A 246 -4.28 -22.10 -14.48
N ALA A 247 -3.63 -22.07 -13.32
CA ALA A 247 -3.32 -23.25 -12.51
C ALA A 247 -3.43 -22.91 -11.01
N THR A 248 -3.58 -23.93 -10.17
CA THR A 248 -3.52 -23.77 -8.71
C THR A 248 -2.21 -24.30 -8.16
N PHE A 249 -1.87 -23.92 -6.92
CA PHE A 249 -0.72 -24.48 -6.21
C PHE A 249 -0.77 -26.00 -6.16
N GLU A 250 -1.95 -26.59 -5.93
CA GLU A 250 -2.15 -28.04 -5.87
C GLU A 250 -1.89 -28.69 -7.23
N THR A 251 -2.37 -28.06 -8.30
CA THR A 251 -2.19 -28.58 -9.65
C THR A 251 -0.72 -28.53 -10.06
N CYS A 252 -0.04 -27.41 -9.81
CA CYS A 252 1.38 -27.28 -10.12
C CYS A 252 2.27 -28.12 -9.20
N ALA A 253 1.95 -28.25 -7.92
CA ALA A 253 2.68 -29.12 -7.01
C ALA A 253 2.56 -30.60 -7.42
N ALA A 254 1.38 -31.05 -7.86
CA ALA A 254 1.15 -32.44 -8.24
C ALA A 254 1.67 -32.79 -9.64
N LYS A 255 1.55 -31.89 -10.62
CA LYS A 255 1.79 -32.19 -12.04
C LYS A 255 2.92 -31.36 -12.67
N GLY A 256 3.35 -30.27 -12.04
CA GLY A 256 4.41 -29.39 -12.54
C GLY A 256 4.26 -29.01 -14.00
N THR A 257 5.32 -29.19 -14.78
CA THR A 257 5.36 -28.92 -16.23
C THR A 257 4.30 -29.66 -17.04
N ALA A 258 3.82 -30.84 -16.58
CA ALA A 258 2.75 -31.56 -17.26
C ALA A 258 1.38 -30.88 -17.14
N ALA A 259 1.21 -29.93 -16.21
CA ALA A 259 0.04 -29.06 -16.10
C ALA A 259 0.27 -27.66 -16.70
N GLY A 260 1.37 -27.45 -17.42
CA GLY A 260 1.72 -26.15 -18.00
C GLY A 260 2.35 -25.16 -17.02
N CYS A 261 2.82 -25.63 -15.86
CA CYS A 261 3.57 -24.81 -14.91
C CYS A 261 5.07 -24.76 -15.28
N ALA A 262 5.79 -23.74 -14.83
CA ALA A 262 7.20 -23.50 -15.16
C ALA A 262 8.16 -24.48 -14.48
N HIS A 263 7.83 -24.97 -13.29
CA HIS A 263 8.69 -25.87 -12.51
C HIS A 263 8.13 -27.31 -12.46
N LYS A 264 8.99 -28.26 -12.12
CA LYS A 264 8.63 -29.67 -11.95
C LYS A 264 7.68 -29.86 -10.75
N ALA A 265 7.03 -31.03 -10.71
CA ALA A 265 6.20 -31.42 -9.56
C ALA A 265 7.03 -31.35 -8.27
N HIS A 266 6.38 -30.96 -7.16
CA HIS A 266 6.98 -30.77 -5.85
C HIS A 266 8.09 -29.71 -5.78
N SER A 267 8.07 -28.72 -6.67
CA SER A 267 8.96 -27.56 -6.60
C SER A 267 8.72 -26.74 -5.32
N CYS A 268 9.81 -26.19 -4.76
CA CYS A 268 9.78 -25.21 -3.67
C CYS A 268 8.85 -24.02 -3.99
N HIS A 269 8.76 -23.60 -5.26
CA HIS A 269 7.89 -22.50 -5.70
C HIS A 269 6.40 -22.77 -5.46
N TYR A 270 6.04 -24.05 -5.29
CA TYR A 270 4.68 -24.48 -5.02
C TYR A 270 4.46 -24.96 -3.59
N GLY A 271 5.49 -24.84 -2.74
CA GLY A 271 5.47 -25.33 -1.36
C GLY A 271 6.01 -26.75 -1.18
N GLY A 272 6.57 -27.32 -2.26
CA GLY A 272 7.22 -28.62 -2.24
C GLY A 272 6.29 -29.79 -1.98
N ASN A 273 6.76 -30.76 -1.18
CA ASN A 273 6.01 -31.98 -0.87
C ASN A 273 5.01 -31.81 0.28
N THR A 274 5.31 -30.94 1.23
CA THR A 274 4.64 -30.93 2.54
C THR A 274 3.87 -29.64 2.82
N CYS A 275 4.05 -28.60 2.01
CA CYS A 275 3.48 -27.27 2.25
C CYS A 275 2.86 -26.62 1.01
N VAL A 276 2.20 -27.45 0.21
CA VAL A 276 1.48 -27.00 -0.98
C VAL A 276 0.49 -25.88 -0.63
N GLY A 277 0.51 -24.81 -1.42
CA GLY A 277 -0.39 -23.67 -1.27
C GLY A 277 0.30 -22.31 -1.11
N ARG A 278 1.61 -22.29 -0.84
CA ARG A 278 2.45 -21.09 -0.78
C ARG A 278 3.84 -21.39 -1.30
N SER A 279 4.52 -20.37 -1.80
CA SER A 279 5.91 -20.50 -2.23
C SER A 279 6.88 -20.50 -1.05
N GLN A 280 7.84 -21.41 -1.10
CA GLN A 280 8.99 -21.51 -0.18
C GLN A 280 10.30 -21.12 -0.88
N ALA A 281 10.23 -20.63 -2.12
CA ALA A 281 11.37 -20.22 -2.91
C ALA A 281 11.19 -18.89 -3.63
N VAL A 282 12.32 -18.31 -3.98
CA VAL A 282 12.44 -17.10 -4.80
C VAL A 282 13.61 -17.28 -5.75
N ASP A 283 13.40 -16.87 -7.00
CA ASP A 283 14.44 -16.76 -8.01
C ASP A 283 14.82 -15.30 -8.18
N PHE A 284 16.12 -15.04 -8.18
CA PHE A 284 16.69 -13.74 -8.46
C PHE A 284 17.34 -13.73 -9.84
N GLY A 285 16.88 -12.82 -10.71
CA GLY A 285 17.51 -12.50 -12.00
C GLY A 285 18.60 -11.43 -11.86
N ASP A 286 19.40 -11.52 -10.78
CA ASP A 286 20.48 -10.58 -10.45
C ASP A 286 21.80 -11.35 -10.33
N GLU A 287 22.23 -11.91 -11.46
CA GLU A 287 23.36 -12.83 -11.56
C GLU A 287 24.67 -12.11 -11.21
N THR A 288 24.75 -10.81 -11.51
CA THR A 288 25.90 -9.96 -11.21
C THR A 288 26.15 -9.83 -9.70
N ASN A 289 25.10 -9.87 -8.88
CA ASN A 289 25.19 -9.79 -7.42
C ASN A 289 24.94 -11.13 -6.72
N ALA A 290 24.91 -12.25 -7.46
CA ALA A 290 24.57 -13.57 -6.94
C ALA A 290 25.44 -13.99 -5.73
N THR A 291 26.71 -13.59 -5.70
CA THR A 291 27.63 -13.89 -4.58
C THR A 291 27.18 -13.22 -3.28
N ILE A 292 26.75 -11.95 -3.35
CA ILE A 292 26.27 -11.19 -2.19
C ILE A 292 24.90 -11.73 -1.77
N LEU A 293 24.03 -12.01 -2.74
CA LEU A 293 22.71 -12.59 -2.50
C LEU A 293 22.79 -13.95 -1.80
N LYS A 294 23.67 -14.86 -2.25
CA LYS A 294 23.90 -16.16 -1.59
C LYS A 294 24.38 -15.98 -0.14
N LYS A 295 25.35 -15.11 0.07
CA LYS A 295 25.90 -14.83 1.40
C LYS A 295 24.81 -14.33 2.34
N VAL A 296 24.07 -13.31 1.92
CA VAL A 296 23.00 -12.71 2.74
C VAL A 296 21.84 -13.67 2.94
N ALA A 297 21.47 -14.46 1.94
CA ALA A 297 20.46 -15.51 2.07
C ALA A 297 20.85 -16.54 3.14
N ALA A 298 22.09 -17.01 3.13
CA ALA A 298 22.60 -17.94 4.13
C ALA A 298 22.60 -17.32 5.54
N GLU A 299 23.03 -16.05 5.68
CA GLU A 299 22.96 -15.32 6.95
C GLU A 299 21.53 -15.13 7.48
N CYS A 300 20.55 -15.11 6.58
CA CYS A 300 19.13 -14.96 6.90
C CYS A 300 18.38 -16.28 7.08
N GLY A 301 19.07 -17.42 7.01
CA GLY A 301 18.49 -18.74 7.27
C GLY A 301 17.91 -19.45 6.04
N ALA A 302 18.38 -19.12 4.83
CA ALA A 302 18.05 -19.91 3.65
C ALA A 302 18.64 -21.33 3.77
N THR A 303 17.82 -22.35 3.50
CA THR A 303 18.27 -23.74 3.50
C THR A 303 19.09 -24.06 2.26
N TYR A 304 18.77 -23.41 1.15
CA TYR A 304 19.48 -23.59 -0.11
C TYR A 304 19.59 -22.24 -0.85
N SER A 305 20.76 -22.01 -1.43
CA SER A 305 20.99 -20.90 -2.36
C SER A 305 21.95 -21.37 -3.46
N GLY A 306 21.43 -21.57 -4.66
CA GLY A 306 22.13 -22.22 -5.76
C GLY A 306 21.84 -21.52 -7.09
N PHE A 307 22.81 -21.60 -8.01
CA PHE A 307 22.61 -21.01 -9.33
C PHE A 307 22.00 -22.07 -10.25
N GLU A 308 20.88 -21.74 -10.89
CA GLU A 308 20.09 -22.66 -11.72
C GLU A 308 20.05 -22.15 -13.16
N GLY A 309 21.19 -22.25 -13.83
CA GLY A 309 21.32 -21.89 -15.24
C GLY A 309 21.49 -20.40 -15.47
N ASP A 310 20.42 -19.62 -15.31
CA ASP A 310 20.37 -18.18 -15.61
C ASP A 310 19.84 -17.32 -14.46
N HIS A 311 19.55 -17.91 -13.30
CA HIS A 311 19.09 -17.19 -12.12
C HIS A 311 19.64 -17.82 -10.84
N LEU A 312 19.56 -17.08 -9.75
CA LEU A 312 19.85 -17.57 -8.40
C LEU A 312 18.57 -18.05 -7.73
N HIS A 313 18.45 -19.35 -7.49
CA HIS A 313 17.38 -19.95 -6.71
C HIS A 313 17.71 -19.91 -5.21
N VAL A 314 16.79 -19.42 -4.40
CA VAL A 314 16.90 -19.39 -2.93
C VAL A 314 15.64 -19.96 -2.31
N SER A 315 15.78 -20.85 -1.33
CA SER A 315 14.63 -21.47 -0.67
C SER A 315 14.79 -21.65 0.83
N VAL A 316 13.64 -21.72 1.50
CA VAL A 316 13.49 -21.91 2.94
C VAL A 316 12.88 -23.26 3.27
N GLY A 317 13.15 -23.73 4.49
CA GLY A 317 12.65 -25.01 5.00
C GLY A 317 13.43 -26.22 4.45
N LYS A 318 13.36 -27.35 5.14
CA LYS A 318 14.20 -28.53 4.85
C LYS A 318 13.68 -29.25 3.60
N SER A 319 14.57 -29.42 2.61
CA SER A 319 14.28 -30.16 1.37
C SER A 319 13.04 -29.67 0.59
N CYS A 320 12.85 -28.36 0.46
CA CYS A 320 11.65 -27.76 -0.15
C CYS A 320 10.35 -28.12 0.58
N GLY A 321 10.11 -27.52 1.75
CA GLY A 321 8.88 -27.72 2.54
C GLY A 321 9.00 -27.12 3.95
N CYS A 322 7.94 -27.10 4.75
CA CYS A 322 7.97 -26.47 6.10
C CYS A 322 8.57 -27.35 7.20
N ASN A 323 9.32 -28.39 6.85
CA ASN A 323 9.95 -29.30 7.81
C ASN A 323 11.37 -28.89 8.13
#